data_AF-F0R419-F1
#
_entry.id   AF-F0R419-F1
#
_cell.length_a   1.000
_cell.length_b   1.000
_cell.length_c   1.000
_cell.angle_alpha   90.00
_cell.angle_beta   90.00
_cell.angle_gamma   90.00
#
_symmetry.space_group_name_H-M   'P 1'
#
loop_
_entity.id
_entity.type
_entity.pdbx_description
1 polymer ?
#
loop_
_entity_poly.entity_id
_entity_poly.type
_entity_poly.pdbx_seq_one_letter_code
_entity_poly.pdbx_strand_id
1 'polypeptide(L)'
;MKTICLYSVMSLLAASSAFADAGVQRLTSGATVRDVEISKERDSVVIAMDIDLSGMEVGRNRSVVVAPLFYAGEEWKWLPAVEVMGRRRYIYYQRNEESLYTEQPYSIVRHKKEEAQTVNYRIALPYASWMDRAELAITEDACGCGEVEKGSRTALAQADLVFTPRLAYITPQAETRKARSLSGEAFLDFPVNRTEIHPDYRRNAAELRKIRSTIDTIRADKDFSITQIMLKGYASPEGSQASNQRLAEGRTNALKEYLVNEYGIDAKLFRAEPGGENWEGLRKYVEESDLADKDAILALMDGEGDIDQKERNIRSRYPEAYRTLLADCYPALRRTDYTVSYTIRGFNVNEAKEIIKTRPQNLSLQEMFAVAQTYEPGSEDFNRVFDVAVRMYPDDETANLNAANALLERREAEQALRYLEKAGNSPQTDNARGVALILLERYDEAKPCLERAAQAGIREAEENLEASPIPLP
;
A
#
# COMPACT_ATOMS: atom_id res chain seq x y z
N MET A 1 22.36 42.88 -29.32
CA MET A 1 22.46 41.57 -29.99
C MET A 1 21.41 40.67 -29.36
N LYS A 2 20.41 40.29 -30.16
CA LYS A 2 19.29 39.44 -29.76
C LYS A 2 19.73 37.97 -29.92
N THR A 3 19.53 37.16 -28.88
CA THR A 3 19.55 35.70 -29.02
C THR A 3 18.39 35.18 -28.19
N ILE A 4 17.32 34.84 -28.91
CA ILE A 4 16.06 34.30 -28.39
C ILE A 4 16.27 32.78 -28.27
N CYS A 5 16.19 32.23 -27.06
CA CYS A 5 16.14 30.79 -26.84
C CYS A 5 14.76 30.27 -27.28
N LEU A 6 14.73 29.47 -28.35
CA LEU A 6 13.58 28.66 -28.73
C LEU A 6 13.36 27.59 -27.65
N TYR A 7 12.25 27.70 -26.92
CA TYR A 7 11.68 26.56 -26.20
C TYR A 7 10.94 25.69 -27.22
N SER A 8 11.38 24.45 -27.37
CA SER A 8 10.72 23.41 -28.12
C SER A 8 9.34 23.15 -27.52
N VAL A 9 8.30 23.57 -28.24
CA VAL A 9 6.91 23.20 -27.98
C VAL A 9 6.78 21.71 -28.30
N MET A 10 6.81 20.85 -27.27
CA MET A 10 6.33 19.48 -27.42
C MET A 10 4.81 19.52 -27.51
N SER A 11 4.33 19.13 -28.68
CA SER A 11 2.95 19.11 -29.11
C SER A 11 2.07 18.33 -28.12
N LEU A 12 0.98 18.97 -27.69
CA LEU A 12 -0.15 18.30 -27.04
C LEU A 12 -0.67 17.19 -27.96
N LEU A 13 -0.38 15.94 -27.62
CA LEU A 13 -1.29 14.84 -27.95
C LEU A 13 -2.34 14.85 -26.84
N ALA A 14 -3.49 15.44 -27.15
CA ALA A 14 -4.69 15.21 -26.36
C ALA A 14 -4.90 13.70 -26.27
N ALA A 15 -4.98 13.16 -25.06
CA ALA A 15 -5.48 11.83 -24.81
C ALA A 15 -6.92 11.83 -25.32
N SER A 16 -7.07 11.45 -26.57
CA SER A 16 -8.33 11.09 -27.17
C SER A 16 -8.68 9.79 -26.49
N SER A 17 -9.83 9.71 -25.83
CA SER A 17 -10.51 8.43 -25.66
C SER A 17 -10.32 7.68 -26.97
N ALA A 18 -9.71 6.51 -26.91
CA ALA A 18 -9.52 5.69 -28.09
C ALA A 18 -10.91 5.26 -28.54
N PHE A 19 -11.59 6.13 -29.30
CA PHE A 19 -12.50 5.69 -30.33
C PHE A 19 -11.66 4.71 -31.12
N ALA A 20 -11.94 3.41 -30.95
CA ALA A 20 -11.68 2.50 -32.04
C ALA A 20 -12.25 3.23 -33.27
N ASP A 21 -11.41 3.46 -34.28
CA ASP A 21 -11.86 3.99 -35.55
C ASP A 21 -12.88 2.98 -36.07
N ALA A 22 -14.15 3.18 -35.67
CA ALA A 22 -15.28 2.34 -36.02
C ALA A 22 -15.63 2.76 -37.45
N GLY A 23 -14.71 2.45 -38.36
CA GLY A 23 -14.89 2.62 -39.78
C GLY A 23 -16.22 2.00 -40.14
N VAL A 24 -17.01 2.74 -40.92
CA VAL A 24 -18.31 2.29 -41.41
C VAL A 24 -18.18 0.89 -42.00
N GLN A 25 -18.76 -0.11 -41.33
CA GLN A 25 -18.70 -1.49 -41.77
C GLN A 25 -19.82 -1.75 -42.76
N ARG A 26 -19.47 -2.11 -43.99
CA ARG A 26 -20.46 -2.42 -45.03
C ARG A 26 -20.79 -3.91 -45.03
N LEU A 27 -22.06 -4.21 -44.91
CA LEU A 27 -22.60 -5.57 -44.97
C LEU A 27 -22.86 -5.99 -46.42
N THR A 28 -23.04 -7.30 -46.63
CA THR A 28 -23.27 -7.88 -47.96
C THR A 28 -24.59 -7.42 -48.56
N SER A 29 -25.62 -7.20 -47.72
CA SER A 29 -26.91 -6.66 -48.15
C SER A 29 -26.86 -5.20 -48.66
N GLY A 30 -25.76 -4.49 -48.40
CA GLY A 30 -25.61 -3.06 -48.66
C GLY A 30 -25.91 -2.16 -47.46
N ALA A 31 -26.40 -2.71 -46.34
CA ALA A 31 -26.48 -1.99 -45.08
C ALA A 31 -25.09 -1.60 -44.57
N THR A 32 -25.01 -0.54 -43.77
CA THR A 32 -23.77 -0.12 -43.12
C THR A 32 -23.96 0.06 -41.63
N VAL A 33 -22.97 -0.35 -40.84
CA VAL A 33 -22.98 -0.20 -39.38
C VAL A 33 -21.90 0.79 -38.96
N ARG A 34 -22.24 1.66 -38.02
CA ARG A 34 -21.34 2.67 -37.44
C ARG A 34 -21.62 2.83 -35.95
N ASP A 35 -20.76 3.58 -35.27
CA ASP A 35 -20.92 3.98 -33.87
C ASP A 35 -21.15 2.76 -32.94
N VAL A 36 -20.35 1.71 -33.17
CA VAL A 36 -20.42 0.46 -32.39
C VAL A 36 -19.76 0.68 -31.02
N GLU A 37 -20.54 0.55 -29.97
CA GLU A 37 -20.11 0.67 -28.58
C GLU A 37 -20.44 -0.62 -27.83
N ILE A 38 -19.46 -1.14 -27.08
CA ILE A 38 -19.62 -2.29 -26.19
C ILE A 38 -19.04 -1.88 -24.84
N SER A 39 -19.88 -1.75 -23.82
CA SER A 39 -19.48 -1.30 -22.48
C SER A 39 -20.06 -2.20 -21.40
N LYS A 40 -19.37 -2.26 -20.25
CA LYS A 40 -19.88 -2.91 -19.04
C LYS A 40 -20.45 -1.84 -18.12
N GLU A 41 -21.72 -1.98 -17.78
CA GLU A 41 -22.42 -1.15 -16.81
C GLU A 41 -22.85 -2.06 -15.65
N ARG A 42 -22.12 -2.00 -14.53
CA ARG A 42 -22.30 -2.88 -13.36
C ARG A 42 -22.31 -4.38 -13.73
N ASP A 43 -23.47 -5.02 -13.66
CA ASP A 43 -23.72 -6.43 -13.90
C ASP A 43 -24.21 -6.71 -15.34
N SER A 44 -24.20 -5.69 -16.20
CA SER A 44 -24.73 -5.76 -17.56
C SER A 44 -23.69 -5.34 -18.60
N VAL A 45 -23.74 -5.96 -19.77
CA VAL A 45 -23.04 -5.52 -20.98
C VAL A 45 -24.03 -4.81 -21.87
N VAL A 46 -23.73 -3.57 -22.21
CA VAL A 46 -24.51 -2.75 -23.14
C VAL A 46 -23.83 -2.76 -24.50
N ILE A 47 -24.61 -3.10 -25.52
CA ILE A 47 -24.18 -3.07 -26.92
C ILE A 47 -25.05 -2.05 -27.64
N ALA A 48 -24.43 -1.03 -28.22
CA ALA A 48 -25.08 -0.03 -29.04
C ALA A 48 -24.43 0.08 -30.41
N MET A 49 -25.23 0.34 -31.45
CA MET A 49 -24.75 0.60 -32.80
C MET A 49 -25.83 1.25 -33.66
N ASP A 50 -25.42 1.98 -34.69
CA ASP A 50 -26.31 2.53 -35.70
C ASP A 50 -26.25 1.67 -36.97
N ILE A 51 -27.40 1.11 -37.37
CA ILE A 51 -27.53 0.29 -38.58
C ILE A 51 -28.27 1.10 -39.65
N ASP A 52 -27.54 1.59 -40.64
CA ASP A 52 -28.06 2.32 -41.79
C ASP A 52 -28.47 1.33 -42.90
N LEU A 53 -29.77 1.32 -43.20
CA LEU A 53 -30.44 0.42 -44.13
C LEU A 53 -30.65 1.06 -45.51
N SER A 54 -30.23 2.32 -45.69
CA SER A 54 -30.52 3.11 -46.90
C SER A 54 -29.85 2.52 -48.14
N GLY A 55 -28.67 1.92 -47.97
CA GLY A 55 -27.90 1.29 -49.05
C GLY A 55 -28.35 -0.14 -49.41
N MET A 56 -29.36 -0.70 -48.73
CA MET A 56 -29.79 -2.07 -48.95
C MET A 56 -30.57 -2.26 -50.25
N GLU A 57 -30.44 -3.43 -50.86
CA GLU A 57 -31.30 -3.86 -51.97
C GLU A 57 -32.27 -4.97 -51.53
N VAL A 58 -33.50 -4.60 -51.13
CA VAL A 58 -34.51 -5.57 -50.69
C VAL A 58 -35.62 -5.73 -51.73
N GLY A 59 -35.70 -6.92 -52.34
CA GLY A 59 -36.72 -7.27 -53.32
C GLY A 59 -38.15 -7.15 -52.76
N ARG A 60 -39.14 -6.80 -53.60
CA ARG A 60 -40.52 -6.49 -53.17
C ARG A 60 -41.20 -7.59 -52.32
N ASN A 61 -40.85 -8.86 -52.54
CA ASN A 61 -41.39 -10.02 -51.81
C ASN A 61 -40.30 -10.80 -51.04
N ARG A 62 -39.21 -10.12 -50.67
CA ARG A 62 -38.08 -10.69 -49.93
C ARG A 62 -37.94 -9.98 -48.58
N SER A 63 -37.14 -10.58 -47.71
CA SER A 63 -36.68 -10.00 -46.45
C SER A 63 -35.19 -10.26 -46.31
N VAL A 64 -34.52 -9.40 -45.56
CA VAL A 64 -33.15 -9.59 -45.08
C VAL A 64 -33.20 -9.55 -43.57
N VAL A 65 -32.66 -10.57 -42.91
CA VAL A 65 -32.50 -10.59 -41.44
C VAL A 65 -31.07 -10.17 -41.13
N VAL A 66 -30.91 -9.10 -40.36
CA VAL A 66 -29.62 -8.65 -39.83
C VAL A 66 -29.54 -9.12 -38.38
N ALA A 67 -28.77 -10.18 -38.12
CA ALA A 67 -28.69 -10.84 -36.83
C ALA A 67 -27.30 -10.63 -36.20
N PRO A 68 -27.20 -9.78 -35.15
CA PRO A 68 -25.95 -9.63 -34.42
C PRO A 68 -25.65 -10.86 -33.55
N LEU A 69 -24.38 -11.24 -33.48
CA LEU A 69 -23.84 -12.36 -32.72
C LEU A 69 -22.71 -11.84 -31.84
N PHE A 70 -22.79 -12.10 -30.54
CA PHE A 70 -21.70 -11.82 -29.61
C PHE A 70 -21.08 -13.13 -29.15
N TYR A 71 -19.78 -13.32 -29.33
CA TYR A 71 -19.15 -14.63 -29.15
C TYR A 71 -17.69 -14.58 -28.71
N ALA A 72 -17.25 -15.59 -27.96
CA ALA A 72 -15.86 -15.85 -27.61
C ALA A 72 -15.61 -17.37 -27.61
N GLY A 73 -14.84 -17.86 -28.59
CA GLY A 73 -14.59 -19.30 -28.73
C GLY A 73 -15.88 -20.09 -28.97
N GLU A 74 -16.23 -20.98 -28.04
CA GLU A 74 -17.45 -21.81 -28.10
C GLU A 74 -18.66 -21.18 -27.40
N GLU A 75 -18.47 -20.11 -26.63
CA GLU A 75 -19.55 -19.37 -25.98
C GLU A 75 -20.05 -18.27 -26.89
N TRP A 76 -21.36 -18.20 -27.08
CA TRP A 76 -21.98 -17.23 -27.98
C TRP A 76 -23.41 -16.92 -27.58
N LYS A 77 -23.89 -15.77 -28.03
CA LYS A 77 -25.27 -15.33 -27.86
C LYS A 77 -25.74 -14.58 -29.11
N TRP A 78 -26.80 -15.09 -29.74
CA TRP A 78 -27.54 -14.33 -30.73
C TRP A 78 -28.26 -13.18 -30.05
N LEU A 79 -28.12 -11.98 -30.61
CA LEU A 79 -28.86 -10.81 -30.17
C LEU A 79 -30.13 -10.66 -31.00
N PRO A 80 -31.19 -10.01 -30.48
CA PRO A 80 -32.42 -9.75 -31.22
C PRO A 80 -32.13 -9.13 -32.59
N ALA A 81 -32.68 -9.72 -33.65
CA ALA A 81 -32.33 -9.36 -35.03
C ALA A 81 -33.17 -8.18 -35.55
N VAL A 82 -32.66 -7.47 -36.56
CA VAL A 82 -33.43 -6.47 -37.32
C VAL A 82 -33.93 -7.13 -38.61
N GLU A 83 -35.24 -7.24 -38.75
CA GLU A 83 -35.86 -7.79 -39.96
C GLU A 83 -36.22 -6.67 -40.94
N VAL A 84 -35.64 -6.70 -42.14
CA VAL A 84 -35.86 -5.69 -43.17
C VAL A 84 -36.67 -6.31 -44.31
N MET A 85 -37.88 -5.82 -44.54
CA MET A 85 -38.84 -6.42 -45.48
C MET A 85 -39.13 -5.52 -46.69
N GLY A 86 -39.24 -6.13 -47.86
CA GLY A 86 -39.80 -5.50 -49.05
C GLY A 86 -41.31 -5.26 -48.90
N ARG A 87 -41.86 -4.35 -49.72
CA ARG A 87 -43.26 -3.89 -49.60
C ARG A 87 -44.32 -5.00 -49.50
N ARG A 88 -44.29 -6.02 -50.37
CA ARG A 88 -45.30 -7.09 -50.37
C ARG A 88 -45.10 -8.04 -49.19
N ARG A 89 -43.85 -8.34 -48.83
CA ARG A 89 -43.52 -9.17 -47.67
C ARG A 89 -43.99 -8.50 -46.38
N TYR A 90 -43.77 -7.19 -46.23
CA TYR A 90 -44.25 -6.42 -45.08
C TYR A 90 -45.78 -6.41 -44.98
N ILE A 91 -46.51 -6.22 -46.09
CA ILE A 91 -47.99 -6.30 -46.09
C ILE A 91 -48.48 -7.70 -45.71
N TYR A 92 -47.77 -8.76 -46.14
CA TYR A 92 -48.09 -10.13 -45.74
C TYR A 92 -47.90 -10.34 -44.24
N TYR A 93 -46.79 -9.86 -43.69
CA TYR A 93 -46.51 -9.86 -42.25
C TYR A 93 -47.61 -9.13 -41.46
N GLN A 94 -47.99 -7.92 -41.88
CA GLN A 94 -49.07 -7.15 -41.22
C GLN A 94 -50.44 -7.87 -41.21
N ARG A 95 -50.61 -8.91 -42.04
CA ARG A 95 -51.83 -9.73 -42.11
C ARG A 95 -51.67 -11.07 -41.41
N ASN A 96 -50.44 -11.47 -41.09
CA ASN A 96 -50.05 -12.77 -40.53
C ASN A 96 -48.84 -12.55 -39.62
N GLU A 97 -49.06 -12.03 -38.41
CA GLU A 97 -47.97 -11.65 -37.49
C GLU A 97 -47.09 -12.84 -37.09
N GLU A 98 -47.61 -14.08 -37.14
CA GLU A 98 -46.85 -15.32 -36.94
C GLU A 98 -45.83 -15.64 -38.06
N SER A 99 -45.79 -14.85 -39.14
CA SER A 99 -44.91 -15.12 -40.29
C SER A 99 -43.49 -14.57 -40.16
N LEU A 100 -43.08 -14.16 -38.96
CA LEU A 100 -41.73 -13.70 -38.66
C LEU A 100 -40.71 -14.84 -38.76
N TYR A 101 -39.46 -14.50 -39.05
CA TYR A 101 -38.37 -15.47 -39.14
C TYR A 101 -37.61 -15.59 -37.81
N THR A 102 -37.63 -14.55 -36.98
CA THR A 102 -37.13 -14.58 -35.61
C THR A 102 -38.26 -14.47 -34.60
N GLU A 103 -38.15 -15.20 -33.49
CA GLU A 103 -39.16 -15.22 -32.43
C GLU A 103 -39.30 -13.86 -31.71
N GLN A 104 -38.21 -13.09 -31.62
CA GLN A 104 -38.17 -11.79 -30.95
C GLN A 104 -37.24 -10.81 -31.71
N PRO A 105 -37.74 -10.15 -32.77
CA PRO A 105 -36.93 -9.17 -33.49
C PRO A 105 -36.74 -7.93 -32.63
N TYR A 106 -35.55 -7.33 -32.70
CA TYR A 106 -35.31 -5.99 -32.16
C TYR A 106 -36.21 -4.96 -32.84
N SER A 107 -36.32 -5.05 -34.18
CA SER A 107 -37.15 -4.17 -34.99
C SER A 107 -37.52 -4.82 -36.32
N ILE A 108 -38.67 -4.45 -36.85
CA ILE A 108 -39.15 -4.86 -38.17
C ILE A 108 -39.32 -3.61 -39.02
N VAL A 109 -38.55 -3.52 -40.10
CA VAL A 109 -38.48 -2.32 -40.94
C VAL A 109 -38.97 -2.63 -42.35
N ARG A 110 -39.95 -1.86 -42.84
CA ARG A 110 -40.25 -1.84 -44.28
C ARG A 110 -39.18 -1.05 -45.01
N HIS A 111 -38.42 -1.68 -45.90
CA HIS A 111 -37.42 -0.99 -46.71
C HIS A 111 -38.06 -0.04 -47.75
N LYS A 112 -37.44 1.13 -47.93
CA LYS A 112 -37.86 2.21 -48.81
C LYS A 112 -36.62 2.80 -49.51
N LYS A 113 -36.45 2.46 -50.79
CA LYS A 113 -35.26 2.79 -51.59
C LYS A 113 -34.87 4.28 -51.66
N GLU A 114 -35.83 5.20 -51.49
CA GLU A 114 -35.62 6.64 -51.65
C GLU A 114 -35.62 7.40 -50.32
N GLU A 115 -35.74 6.70 -49.18
CA GLU A 115 -35.73 7.32 -47.85
C GLU A 115 -34.49 6.87 -47.09
N ALA A 116 -33.88 7.79 -46.34
CA ALA A 116 -32.86 7.43 -45.37
C ALA A 116 -33.52 6.62 -44.22
N GLN A 117 -32.95 5.47 -43.89
CA GLN A 117 -33.48 4.57 -42.87
C GLN A 117 -32.35 4.08 -41.96
N THR A 118 -32.37 4.49 -40.70
CA THR A 118 -31.41 4.03 -39.69
C THR A 118 -32.16 3.36 -38.54
N VAL A 119 -31.60 2.29 -38.00
CA VAL A 119 -32.04 1.65 -36.76
C VAL A 119 -31.00 1.91 -35.69
N ASN A 120 -31.39 2.65 -34.66
CA ASN A 120 -30.57 2.87 -33.48
C ASN A 120 -30.73 1.63 -32.58
N TYR A 121 -29.72 0.77 -32.59
CA TYR A 121 -29.72 -0.50 -31.88
C TYR A 121 -29.09 -0.31 -30.50
N ARG A 122 -29.80 -0.71 -29.43
CA ARG A 122 -29.26 -0.71 -28.06
C ARG A 122 -29.86 -1.86 -27.26
N ILE A 123 -29.02 -2.73 -26.70
CA ILE A 123 -29.43 -3.84 -25.85
C ILE A 123 -28.53 -3.96 -24.62
N ALA A 124 -29.11 -4.38 -23.50
CA ALA A 124 -28.39 -4.76 -22.30
C ALA A 124 -28.51 -6.28 -22.07
N LEU A 125 -27.40 -6.93 -21.75
CA LEU A 125 -27.28 -8.36 -21.48
C LEU A 125 -26.68 -8.56 -20.09
N PRO A 126 -27.12 -9.55 -19.29
CA PRO A 126 -26.38 -9.92 -18.08
C PRO A 126 -24.93 -10.28 -18.42
N TYR A 127 -23.99 -9.71 -17.68
CA TYR A 127 -22.57 -9.93 -17.85
C TYR A 127 -22.19 -11.39 -17.53
N ALA A 128 -21.30 -11.92 -18.35
CA ALA A 128 -20.62 -13.19 -18.12
C ALA A 128 -19.14 -13.01 -18.49
N SER A 129 -18.24 -13.70 -17.80
CA SER A 129 -16.78 -13.49 -17.96
C SER A 129 -16.27 -13.75 -19.38
N TRP A 130 -16.92 -14.63 -20.16
CA TRP A 130 -16.56 -14.86 -21.56
C TRP A 130 -16.74 -13.62 -22.44
N MET A 131 -17.54 -12.65 -22.00
CA MET A 131 -17.83 -11.40 -22.72
C MET A 131 -16.66 -10.41 -22.68
N ASP A 132 -15.68 -10.60 -21.78
CA ASP A 132 -14.59 -9.64 -21.54
C ASP A 132 -13.81 -9.25 -22.80
N ARG A 133 -13.63 -10.22 -23.70
CA ARG A 133 -12.90 -10.10 -24.97
C ARG A 133 -13.70 -10.66 -26.16
N ALA A 134 -15.02 -10.77 -26.01
CA ALA A 134 -15.89 -11.32 -27.03
C ALA A 134 -15.96 -10.41 -28.25
N GLU A 135 -16.15 -11.02 -29.42
CA GLU A 135 -16.32 -10.32 -30.69
C GLU A 135 -17.81 -10.13 -30.98
N LEU A 136 -18.17 -8.93 -31.39
CA LEU A 136 -19.45 -8.62 -31.99
C LEU A 136 -19.33 -8.73 -33.50
N ALA A 137 -20.16 -9.57 -34.09
CA ALA A 137 -20.29 -9.71 -35.53
C ALA A 137 -21.77 -9.60 -35.94
N ILE A 138 -22.00 -9.31 -37.22
CA ILE A 138 -23.33 -9.43 -37.82
C ILE A 138 -23.32 -10.57 -38.83
N THR A 139 -24.45 -11.27 -38.87
CA THR A 139 -24.75 -12.24 -39.91
C THR A 139 -26.03 -11.84 -40.63
N GLU A 140 -26.09 -12.14 -41.93
CA GLU A 140 -27.22 -11.74 -42.78
C GLU A 140 -27.88 -12.97 -43.42
N ASP A 141 -29.21 -13.06 -43.31
CA ASP A 141 -30.03 -14.00 -44.09
C ASP A 141 -30.83 -13.25 -45.15
N ALA A 142 -30.46 -13.40 -46.43
CA ALA A 142 -31.16 -12.81 -47.57
C ALA A 142 -32.28 -13.69 -48.17
N CYS A 143 -32.32 -15.00 -47.89
CA CYS A 143 -33.40 -15.86 -48.35
C CYS A 143 -34.66 -15.71 -47.47
N GLY A 144 -34.48 -15.27 -46.22
CA GLY A 144 -35.52 -15.36 -45.20
C GLY A 144 -35.94 -16.84 -45.07
N CYS A 145 -34.97 -17.73 -44.92
CA CYS A 145 -35.24 -19.16 -44.77
C CYS A 145 -34.76 -19.68 -43.41
N GLY A 146 -34.17 -18.81 -42.57
CA GLY A 146 -33.66 -19.17 -41.25
C GLY A 146 -32.30 -19.87 -41.31
N GLU A 147 -31.74 -20.06 -42.51
CA GLU A 147 -30.46 -20.72 -42.74
C GLU A 147 -29.41 -19.68 -43.13
N VAL A 148 -28.65 -19.21 -42.14
CA VAL A 148 -27.46 -18.39 -42.38
C VAL A 148 -26.27 -19.31 -42.62
N GLU A 149 -25.56 -19.15 -43.74
CA GLU A 149 -24.34 -19.92 -44.01
C GLU A 149 -23.27 -19.64 -42.93
N LYS A 150 -22.62 -20.69 -42.44
CA LYS A 150 -21.64 -20.65 -41.33
C LYS A 150 -20.37 -19.79 -41.59
N GLY A 151 -20.27 -19.08 -42.71
CA GLY A 151 -19.14 -18.20 -43.06
C GLY A 151 -19.51 -16.76 -43.41
N SER A 152 -20.79 -16.37 -43.45
CA SER A 152 -21.22 -15.02 -43.86
C SER A 152 -21.26 -14.03 -42.68
N ARG A 153 -20.17 -13.95 -41.91
CA ARG A 153 -20.08 -13.08 -40.74
C ARG A 153 -19.23 -11.85 -41.04
N THR A 154 -19.74 -10.68 -40.71
CA THR A 154 -18.97 -9.43 -40.75
C THR A 154 -18.63 -9.04 -39.32
N ALA A 155 -17.34 -9.07 -38.97
CA ALA A 155 -16.85 -8.61 -37.67
C ALA A 155 -17.05 -7.10 -37.54
N LEU A 156 -17.55 -6.64 -36.39
CA LEU A 156 -17.80 -5.23 -36.12
C LEU A 156 -16.79 -4.66 -35.12
N ALA A 157 -16.66 -5.30 -33.96
CA ALA A 157 -15.81 -4.84 -32.88
C ALA A 157 -15.43 -5.98 -31.93
N GLN A 158 -14.32 -5.84 -31.24
CA GLN A 158 -13.94 -6.70 -30.12
C GLN A 158 -14.16 -5.95 -28.81
N ALA A 159 -14.80 -6.59 -27.84
CA ALA A 159 -15.02 -6.02 -26.52
C ALA A 159 -13.71 -5.90 -25.72
N ASP A 160 -13.63 -4.87 -24.88
CA ASP A 160 -12.64 -4.75 -23.82
C ASP A 160 -13.36 -4.35 -22.52
N LEU A 161 -13.95 -5.33 -21.85
CA LEU A 161 -14.72 -5.10 -20.62
C LEU A 161 -13.87 -5.29 -19.35
N VAL A 162 -12.58 -5.61 -19.51
CA VAL A 162 -11.69 -5.90 -18.40
C VAL A 162 -11.26 -4.59 -17.75
N PHE A 163 -11.85 -4.27 -16.60
CA PHE A 163 -11.39 -3.15 -15.79
C PHE A 163 -9.93 -3.35 -15.39
N THR A 164 -9.07 -2.44 -15.82
CA THR A 164 -7.62 -2.43 -15.53
C THR A 164 -7.31 -1.23 -14.62
N PRO A 165 -7.04 -1.46 -13.32
CA PRO A 165 -6.81 -0.38 -12.39
C PRO A 165 -5.65 0.55 -12.75
N ARG A 166 -5.84 1.85 -12.50
CA ARG A 166 -4.77 2.86 -12.49
C ARG A 166 -4.45 3.22 -11.03
N LEU A 167 -3.21 3.00 -10.62
CA LEU A 167 -2.80 3.10 -9.22
C LEU A 167 -1.77 4.21 -9.06
N ALA A 168 -2.04 5.10 -8.10
CA ALA A 168 -1.16 6.22 -7.78
C ALA A 168 -0.26 5.83 -6.59
N TYR A 169 0.99 5.45 -6.88
CA TYR A 169 2.01 5.21 -5.86
C TYR A 169 2.58 6.52 -5.33
N ILE A 170 2.89 6.57 -4.03
CA ILE A 170 3.60 7.70 -3.41
C ILE A 170 5.07 7.34 -3.30
N THR A 171 5.94 8.21 -3.80
CA THR A 171 7.38 8.10 -3.53
C THR A 171 7.64 8.50 -2.07
N PRO A 172 8.18 7.60 -1.22
CA PRO A 172 8.44 7.92 0.18
C PRO A 172 9.43 9.08 0.32
N GLN A 173 9.23 9.91 1.34
CA GLN A 173 10.17 10.98 1.63
C GLN A 173 11.55 10.42 2.00
N ALA A 174 12.60 11.11 1.56
CA ALA A 174 13.96 10.71 1.86
C ALA A 174 14.24 10.82 3.37
N GLU A 175 14.63 9.71 3.98
CA GLU A 175 15.16 9.72 5.35
C GLU A 175 16.51 10.44 5.32
N THR A 176 16.57 11.65 5.90
CA THR A 176 17.80 12.48 5.89
C THR A 176 18.98 11.78 6.56
N ARG A 177 18.71 10.93 7.54
CA ARG A 177 19.70 10.13 8.25
C ARG A 177 19.04 8.90 8.88
N LYS A 178 19.49 7.70 8.49
CA LYS A 178 19.05 6.42 9.08
C LYS A 178 19.63 6.22 10.48
N ALA A 179 19.08 6.95 11.46
CA ALA A 179 19.51 6.92 12.84
C ALA A 179 18.85 5.75 13.59
N ARG A 180 19.65 4.99 14.34
CA ARG A 180 19.22 3.86 15.16
C ARG A 180 19.94 3.90 16.50
N SER A 181 19.45 3.15 17.48
CA SER A 181 20.11 3.01 18.77
C SER A 181 19.99 1.58 19.31
N LEU A 182 20.99 1.18 20.09
CA LEU A 182 20.95 -0.03 20.92
C LEU A 182 21.15 0.38 22.37
N SER A 183 20.29 -0.11 23.27
CA SER A 183 20.36 0.21 24.70
C SER A 183 20.56 -1.05 25.53
N GLY A 184 21.13 -0.87 26.72
CA GLY A 184 21.27 -1.94 27.71
C GLY A 184 21.62 -1.40 29.09
N GLU A 185 21.76 -2.32 30.04
CA GLU A 185 22.10 -2.03 31.43
C GLU A 185 23.32 -2.84 31.84
N ALA A 186 24.24 -2.21 32.59
CA ALA A 186 25.44 -2.84 33.13
C ALA A 186 25.55 -2.65 34.65
N PHE A 187 25.78 -3.74 35.38
CA PHE A 187 25.80 -3.75 36.86
C PHE A 187 27.24 -3.87 37.38
N LEU A 188 28.02 -2.81 37.16
CA LEU A 188 29.45 -2.81 37.53
C LEU A 188 29.64 -2.77 39.05
N ASP A 189 30.37 -3.75 39.54
CA ASP A 189 30.83 -3.84 40.91
C ASP A 189 32.07 -2.97 41.12
N PHE A 190 32.10 -2.23 42.23
CA PHE A 190 33.25 -1.41 42.64
C PHE A 190 33.67 -1.77 44.06
N PRO A 191 34.96 -1.69 44.41
CA PRO A 191 35.37 -1.71 45.80
C PRO A 191 34.70 -0.57 46.60
N VAL A 192 34.60 -0.75 47.91
CA VAL A 192 33.90 0.21 48.79
C VAL A 192 34.51 1.60 48.64
N ASN A 193 33.66 2.61 48.40
CA ASN A 193 34.03 4.02 48.22
C ASN A 193 35.06 4.27 47.07
N ARG A 194 35.12 3.37 46.10
CA ARG A 194 35.98 3.47 44.91
C ARG A 194 35.15 3.65 43.63
N THR A 195 35.79 4.22 42.62
CA THR A 195 35.19 4.52 41.31
C THR A 195 35.96 3.89 40.15
N GLU A 196 37.17 3.38 40.41
CA GLU A 196 38.02 2.74 39.42
C GLU A 196 37.41 1.39 38.97
N ILE A 197 37.36 1.16 37.66
CA ILE A 197 36.88 -0.12 37.10
C ILE A 197 38.01 -1.14 37.15
N HIS A 198 37.71 -2.27 37.78
CA HIS A 198 38.54 -3.47 37.76
C HIS A 198 37.81 -4.56 36.96
N PRO A 199 38.25 -4.89 35.72
CA PRO A 199 37.55 -5.86 34.87
C PRO A 199 37.38 -7.25 35.51
N ASP A 200 38.39 -7.70 36.27
CA ASP A 200 38.38 -9.01 36.93
C ASP A 200 37.71 -9.00 38.32
N TYR A 201 37.21 -7.84 38.76
CA TYR A 201 36.53 -7.73 40.04
C TYR A 201 35.10 -8.28 39.93
N ARG A 202 34.84 -9.38 40.65
CA ARG A 202 33.53 -10.05 40.72
C ARG A 202 32.99 -10.38 39.32
N ARG A 203 31.85 -9.79 38.94
CA ARG A 203 31.15 -10.06 37.67
C ARG A 203 31.41 -9.00 36.60
N ASN A 204 32.34 -8.07 36.83
CA ASN A 204 32.61 -6.96 35.91
C ASN A 204 32.98 -7.45 34.51
N ALA A 205 33.74 -8.54 34.36
CA ALA A 205 34.07 -9.09 33.06
C ALA A 205 32.82 -9.45 32.23
N ALA A 206 31.76 -9.97 32.88
CA ALA A 206 30.50 -10.29 32.20
C ALA A 206 29.68 -9.04 31.88
N GLU A 207 29.62 -8.07 32.80
CA GLU A 207 28.88 -6.82 32.61
C GLU A 207 29.53 -5.91 31.55
N LEU A 208 30.86 -5.79 31.57
CA LEU A 208 31.62 -5.09 30.53
C LEU A 208 31.45 -5.77 29.17
N ARG A 209 31.34 -7.11 29.12
CA ARG A 209 31.09 -7.83 27.85
C ARG A 209 29.76 -7.43 27.20
N LYS A 210 28.72 -7.10 27.98
CA LYS A 210 27.41 -6.68 27.44
C LYS A 210 27.53 -5.40 26.61
N ILE A 211 28.07 -4.34 27.21
CA ILE A 211 28.27 -3.05 26.52
C ILE A 211 29.27 -3.17 25.37
N ARG A 212 30.32 -3.97 25.54
CA ARG A 212 31.29 -4.25 24.49
C ARG A 212 30.64 -4.94 23.29
N SER A 213 29.84 -5.97 23.52
CA SER A 213 29.13 -6.69 22.45
C SER A 213 28.24 -5.77 21.62
N THR A 214 27.59 -4.79 22.26
CA THR A 214 26.80 -3.77 21.56
C THR A 214 27.68 -2.91 20.65
N ILE A 215 28.81 -2.40 21.15
CA ILE A 215 29.75 -1.59 20.38
C ILE A 215 30.40 -2.41 19.26
N ASP A 216 30.82 -3.64 19.55
CA ASP A 216 31.45 -4.56 18.60
C ASP A 216 30.51 -4.90 17.44
N THR A 217 29.23 -5.16 17.72
CA THR A 217 28.22 -5.42 16.69
C THR A 217 28.10 -4.25 15.71
N ILE A 218 28.12 -3.02 16.23
CA ILE A 218 28.02 -1.82 15.39
C ILE A 218 29.31 -1.60 14.60
N ARG A 219 30.48 -1.79 15.23
CA ARG A 219 31.79 -1.60 14.56
C ARG A 219 32.11 -2.67 13.53
N ALA A 220 31.56 -3.88 13.67
CA ALA A 220 31.76 -4.96 12.73
C ALA A 220 31.04 -4.71 11.39
N ASP A 221 29.95 -3.93 11.39
CA ASP A 221 29.24 -3.56 10.16
C ASP A 221 29.85 -2.29 9.54
N LYS A 222 30.46 -2.44 8.36
CA LYS A 222 31.09 -1.35 7.61
C LYS A 222 30.14 -0.23 7.19
N ASP A 223 28.83 -0.48 7.22
CA ASP A 223 27.81 0.49 6.82
C ASP A 223 27.34 1.36 7.98
N PHE A 224 27.80 1.08 9.20
CA PHE A 224 27.37 1.75 10.42
C PHE A 224 28.44 2.70 10.96
N SER A 225 27.99 3.84 11.47
CA SER A 225 28.84 4.85 12.11
C SER A 225 28.26 5.26 13.46
N ILE A 226 29.00 5.06 14.55
CA ILE A 226 28.59 5.52 15.88
C ILE A 226 28.54 7.05 15.90
N THR A 227 27.43 7.61 16.37
CA THR A 227 27.21 9.05 16.50
C THR A 227 27.20 9.52 17.95
N GLN A 228 26.79 8.67 18.89
CA GLN A 228 26.83 8.99 20.32
C GLN A 228 26.83 7.71 21.17
N ILE A 229 27.54 7.72 22.30
CA ILE A 229 27.41 6.75 23.37
C ILE A 229 26.97 7.50 24.62
N MET A 230 25.74 7.28 25.06
CA MET A 230 25.20 7.84 26.29
C MET A 230 25.41 6.83 27.42
N LEU A 231 25.91 7.30 28.55
CA LEU A 231 26.08 6.52 29.78
C LEU A 231 25.38 7.28 30.92
N LYS A 232 24.46 6.63 31.61
CA LYS A 232 23.76 7.19 32.76
C LYS A 232 23.90 6.26 33.96
N GLY A 233 24.72 6.65 34.92
CA GLY A 233 25.03 5.83 36.09
C GLY A 233 24.20 6.20 37.31
N TYR A 234 23.80 5.18 38.04
CA TYR A 234 22.95 5.27 39.22
C TYR A 234 23.65 4.69 40.46
N ALA A 235 23.26 5.20 41.63
CA ALA A 235 23.63 4.69 42.94
C ALA A 235 22.40 4.13 43.67
N SER A 236 22.63 3.23 44.62
CA SER A 236 21.63 2.88 45.62
C SER A 236 21.46 4.01 46.63
N PRO A 237 20.25 4.25 47.18
CA PRO A 237 20.03 5.22 48.24
C PRO A 237 20.53 4.68 49.58
N GLU A 238 21.85 4.69 49.78
CA GLU A 238 22.49 4.34 51.05
C GLU A 238 23.50 5.42 51.46
N GLY A 239 23.37 5.96 52.67
CA GLY A 239 24.21 7.09 53.09
C GLY A 239 23.72 8.42 52.51
N SER A 240 24.62 9.37 52.27
CA SER A 240 24.23 10.71 51.82
C SER A 240 24.13 10.83 50.30
N GLN A 241 23.12 11.56 49.84
CA GLN A 241 22.86 11.89 48.44
C GLN A 241 24.09 12.53 47.78
N ALA A 242 24.80 13.42 48.47
CA ALA A 242 26.03 14.01 47.96
C ALA A 242 27.14 12.97 47.70
N SER A 243 27.29 11.97 48.57
CA SER A 243 28.28 10.90 48.38
C SER A 243 27.88 9.97 47.24
N ASN A 244 26.60 9.62 47.16
CA ASN A 244 26.06 8.75 46.12
C ASN A 244 26.12 9.40 44.75
N GLN A 245 25.86 10.71 44.67
CA GLN A 245 26.05 11.51 43.46
C GLN A 245 27.50 11.46 42.98
N ARG A 246 28.46 11.76 43.86
CA ARG A 246 29.90 11.72 43.53
C ARG A 246 30.33 10.33 43.06
N LEU A 247 29.86 9.27 43.70
CA LEU A 247 30.18 7.89 43.32
C LEU A 247 29.56 7.51 41.97
N ALA A 248 28.29 7.86 41.73
CA ALA A 248 27.62 7.61 40.46
C ALA A 248 28.34 8.33 39.30
N GLU A 249 28.66 9.62 39.48
CA GLU A 249 29.42 10.41 38.50
C GLU A 249 30.80 9.81 38.23
N GLY A 250 31.58 9.55 39.28
CA GLY A 250 32.92 9.00 39.14
C GLY A 250 32.95 7.63 38.46
N ARG A 251 32.00 6.75 38.78
CA ARG A 251 31.87 5.42 38.15
C ARG A 251 31.44 5.49 36.70
N THR A 252 30.52 6.40 36.37
CA THR A 252 30.10 6.63 34.97
C THR A 252 31.26 7.17 34.13
N ASN A 253 32.04 8.10 34.69
CA ASN A 253 33.24 8.63 34.04
C ASN A 253 34.33 7.57 33.89
N ALA A 254 34.55 6.71 34.89
CA ALA A 254 35.48 5.60 34.77
C ALA A 254 35.07 4.61 33.66
N LEU A 255 33.77 4.35 33.48
CA LEU A 255 33.28 3.54 32.36
C LEU A 255 33.51 4.23 31.02
N LYS A 256 33.25 5.54 30.93
CA LYS A 256 33.59 6.33 29.74
C LYS A 256 35.07 6.19 29.39
N GLU A 257 35.97 6.40 30.34
CA GLU A 257 37.42 6.30 30.14
C GLU A 257 37.85 4.89 29.73
N TYR A 258 37.29 3.86 30.37
CA TYR A 258 37.52 2.47 30.01
C TYR A 258 37.17 2.20 28.54
N LEU A 259 35.99 2.63 28.08
CA LEU A 259 35.54 2.41 26.71
C LEU A 259 36.30 3.25 25.68
N VAL A 260 36.66 4.50 26.02
CA VAL A 260 37.50 5.35 25.17
C VAL A 260 38.85 4.68 24.93
N ASN A 261 39.48 4.15 25.98
CA ASN A 261 40.79 3.50 25.87
C ASN A 261 40.74 2.15 25.15
N GLU A 262 39.72 1.33 25.44
CA GLU A 262 39.56 0.01 24.81
C GLU A 262 39.32 0.12 23.30
N TYR A 263 38.51 1.10 22.87
CA TYR A 263 38.04 1.19 21.49
C TYR A 263 38.72 2.29 20.67
N GLY A 264 39.42 3.24 21.30
CA GLY A 264 39.96 4.42 20.61
C GLY A 264 38.87 5.32 20.00
N ILE A 265 37.67 5.32 20.58
CA ILE A 265 36.54 6.17 20.13
C ILE A 265 36.77 7.59 20.66
N ASP A 266 36.50 8.61 19.83
CA ASP A 266 36.62 10.01 20.25
C ASP A 266 35.75 10.27 21.50
N ALA A 267 36.38 10.76 22.57
CA ALA A 267 35.74 11.06 23.84
C ALA A 267 34.57 12.07 23.71
N LYS A 268 34.50 12.84 22.62
CA LYS A 268 33.40 13.75 22.28
C LYS A 268 32.09 13.03 21.94
N LEU A 269 32.17 11.79 21.46
CA LEU A 269 30.98 10.97 21.18
C LEU A 269 30.34 10.43 22.47
N PHE A 270 31.07 10.46 23.60
CA PHE A 270 30.56 9.99 24.88
C PHE A 270 29.92 11.11 25.70
N ARG A 271 28.65 10.89 26.05
CA ARG A 271 27.89 11.71 26.99
C ARG A 271 27.67 10.93 28.28
N ALA A 272 28.32 11.34 29.35
CA ALA A 272 28.16 10.78 30.69
C ALA A 272 27.24 11.68 31.49
N GLU A 273 26.13 11.14 31.99
CA GLU A 273 25.16 11.86 32.81
C GLU A 273 25.03 11.21 34.19
N PRO A 274 24.96 12.01 35.26
CA PRO A 274 24.60 11.46 36.56
C PRO A 274 23.11 11.09 36.60
N GLY A 275 22.82 9.83 36.93
CA GLY A 275 21.48 9.36 37.27
C GLY A 275 21.11 9.60 38.73
N GLY A 276 22.08 9.89 39.60
CA GLY A 276 21.86 10.05 41.04
C GLY A 276 21.46 8.74 41.72
N GLU A 277 20.70 8.84 42.82
CA GLU A 277 20.15 7.67 43.50
C GLU A 277 18.90 7.14 42.78
N ASN A 278 18.84 5.83 42.53
CA ASN A 278 17.74 5.19 41.81
C ASN A 278 16.52 4.93 42.71
N TRP A 279 15.87 6.02 43.15
CA TRP A 279 14.64 5.96 43.95
C TRP A 279 13.46 5.33 43.22
N GLU A 280 13.40 5.49 41.89
CA GLU A 280 12.39 4.85 41.05
C GLU A 280 12.54 3.33 41.05
N GLY A 281 13.78 2.83 40.89
CA GLY A 281 14.08 1.41 40.99
C GLY A 281 13.82 0.85 42.39
N LEU A 282 14.12 1.61 43.45
CA LEU A 282 13.77 1.22 44.82
C LEU A 282 12.26 1.08 44.98
N ARG A 283 11.48 2.04 44.47
CA ARG A 283 10.01 2.02 44.56
C ARG A 283 9.47 0.77 43.90
N LYS A 284 9.87 0.52 42.65
CA LYS A 284 9.43 -0.65 41.89
C LYS A 284 9.74 -1.96 42.62
N TYR A 285 10.93 -2.08 43.18
CA TYR A 285 11.28 -3.26 43.98
C TYR A 285 10.37 -3.43 45.20
N VAL A 286 10.15 -2.36 45.97
CA VAL A 286 9.29 -2.41 47.17
C VAL A 286 7.86 -2.78 46.79
N GLU A 287 7.33 -2.20 45.70
CA GLU A 287 5.99 -2.52 45.15
C GLU A 287 5.82 -3.99 44.75
N GLU A 288 6.89 -4.65 44.27
CA GLU A 288 6.87 -6.05 43.84
C GLU A 288 7.30 -7.03 44.96
N SER A 289 7.82 -6.54 46.08
CA SER A 289 8.38 -7.35 47.17
C SER A 289 7.34 -7.87 48.17
N ASP A 290 7.74 -8.91 48.92
CA ASP A 290 7.02 -9.46 50.07
C ASP A 290 7.47 -8.84 51.42
N LEU A 291 7.98 -7.60 51.41
CA LEU A 291 8.41 -6.92 52.62
C LEU A 291 7.21 -6.68 53.56
N ALA A 292 7.34 -7.08 54.82
CA ALA A 292 6.27 -6.93 55.82
C ALA A 292 5.83 -5.46 56.00
N ASP A 293 6.76 -4.51 55.91
CA ASP A 293 6.52 -3.07 56.07
C ASP A 293 6.37 -2.32 54.74
N LYS A 294 6.11 -3.03 53.64
CA LYS A 294 6.04 -2.47 52.27
C LYS A 294 5.22 -1.17 52.17
N ASP A 295 3.96 -1.19 52.58
CA ASP A 295 3.07 -0.04 52.43
C ASP A 295 3.56 1.18 53.22
N ALA A 296 4.16 0.92 54.39
CA ALA A 296 4.70 1.96 55.24
C ALA A 296 6.00 2.56 54.68
N ILE A 297 6.84 1.73 54.03
CA ILE A 297 8.03 2.18 53.31
C ILE A 297 7.62 3.04 52.10
N LEU A 298 6.63 2.61 51.31
CA LEU A 298 6.13 3.39 50.18
C LEU A 298 5.58 4.74 50.64
N ALA A 299 4.79 4.76 51.73
CA ALA A 299 4.30 6.00 52.31
C ALA A 299 5.42 6.95 52.77
N LEU A 300 6.55 6.42 53.30
CA LEU A 300 7.72 7.25 53.61
C LEU A 300 8.39 7.81 52.36
N MET A 301 8.44 7.04 51.28
CA MET A 301 9.01 7.50 50.00
C MET A 301 8.17 8.62 49.38
N ASP A 302 6.85 8.56 49.54
CA ASP A 302 5.89 9.58 49.08
C ASP A 302 5.78 10.80 50.01
N GLY A 303 6.22 10.68 51.26
CA GLY A 303 6.14 11.73 52.26
C GLY A 303 7.02 12.96 52.01
N GLU A 304 6.82 13.99 52.82
CA GLU A 304 7.65 15.20 52.84
C GLU A 304 9.02 14.95 53.48
N GLY A 305 10.04 15.67 52.99
CA GLY A 305 11.42 15.59 53.50
C GLY A 305 12.44 15.42 52.38
N ASP A 306 13.69 15.77 52.68
CA ASP A 306 14.79 15.50 51.76
C ASP A 306 15.08 14.00 51.62
N ILE A 307 15.79 13.67 50.54
CA ILE A 307 16.12 12.30 50.15
C ILE A 307 16.91 11.57 51.26
N ASP A 308 17.85 12.25 51.92
CA ASP A 308 18.63 11.65 53.00
C ASP A 308 17.77 11.36 54.24
N GLN A 309 16.78 12.20 54.54
CA GLN A 309 15.85 11.99 55.63
C GLN A 309 14.95 10.78 55.36
N LYS A 310 14.52 10.60 54.10
CA LYS A 310 13.75 9.43 53.68
C LYS A 310 14.57 8.15 53.86
N GLU A 311 15.82 8.12 53.39
CA GLU A 311 16.75 6.99 53.58
C GLU A 311 16.94 6.68 55.08
N ARG A 312 17.24 7.68 55.90
CA ARG A 312 17.42 7.52 57.35
C ARG A 312 16.17 6.98 58.04
N ASN A 313 14.99 7.44 57.63
CA ASN A 313 13.72 6.97 58.19
C ASN A 313 13.48 5.50 57.84
N ILE A 314 13.70 5.10 56.58
CA ILE A 314 13.58 3.69 56.17
C ILE A 314 14.56 2.83 56.98
N ARG A 315 15.83 3.24 57.07
CA ARG A 315 16.89 2.53 57.79
C ARG A 315 16.62 2.35 59.28
N SER A 316 16.12 3.41 59.94
CA SER A 316 15.92 3.41 61.41
C SER A 316 14.61 2.76 61.84
N ARG A 317 13.52 2.96 61.07
CA ARG A 317 12.18 2.47 61.43
C ARG A 317 11.94 1.03 60.97
N TYR A 318 12.58 0.60 59.88
CA TYR A 318 12.37 -0.72 59.27
C TYR A 318 13.71 -1.48 59.10
N PRO A 319 14.43 -1.80 60.18
CA PRO A 319 15.79 -2.37 60.08
C PRO A 319 15.84 -3.76 59.44
N GLU A 320 14.80 -4.58 59.59
CA GLU A 320 14.70 -5.90 58.94
C GLU A 320 14.50 -5.73 57.42
N ALA A 321 13.53 -4.90 57.01
CA ALA A 321 13.30 -4.60 55.60
C ALA A 321 14.53 -3.93 54.96
N TYR A 322 15.19 -3.01 55.66
CA TYR A 322 16.41 -2.36 55.17
C TYR A 322 17.55 -3.36 54.97
N ARG A 323 17.65 -4.41 55.80
CA ARG A 323 18.64 -5.49 55.59
C ARG A 323 18.36 -6.27 54.30
N THR A 324 17.09 -6.57 54.02
CA THR A 324 16.67 -7.18 52.75
C THR A 324 16.97 -6.27 51.56
N LEU A 325 16.65 -4.97 51.68
CA LEU A 325 16.95 -3.99 50.63
C LEU A 325 18.46 -3.91 50.34
N LEU A 326 19.31 -3.89 51.37
CA LEU A 326 20.76 -3.89 51.23
C LEU A 326 21.30 -5.14 50.52
N ALA A 327 20.72 -6.30 50.80
CA ALA A 327 21.17 -7.59 50.25
C ALA A 327 20.68 -7.81 48.81
N ASP A 328 19.40 -7.54 48.56
CA ASP A 328 18.69 -8.04 47.38
C ASP A 328 18.34 -6.94 46.38
N CYS A 329 18.08 -5.71 46.84
CA CYS A 329 17.64 -4.59 46.00
C CYS A 329 18.81 -3.67 45.59
N TYR A 330 19.52 -3.12 46.56
CA TYR A 330 20.51 -2.06 46.37
C TYR A 330 21.63 -2.43 45.40
N PRO A 331 22.14 -3.68 45.35
CA PRO A 331 23.09 -4.09 44.33
C PRO A 331 22.55 -3.91 42.90
N ALA A 332 21.26 -4.17 42.65
CA ALA A 332 20.63 -3.98 41.35
C ALA A 332 20.37 -2.50 41.02
N LEU A 333 20.25 -1.63 42.03
CA LEU A 333 20.10 -0.18 41.81
C LEU A 333 21.39 0.49 41.35
N ARG A 334 22.56 -0.11 41.65
CA ARG A 334 23.89 0.36 41.24
C ARG A 334 24.19 -0.10 39.81
N ARG A 335 23.58 0.56 38.85
CA ARG A 335 23.72 0.22 37.42
C ARG A 335 24.09 1.42 36.57
N THR A 336 24.60 1.16 35.38
CA THR A 336 24.77 2.15 34.32
C THR A 336 23.93 1.75 33.13
N ASP A 337 22.99 2.62 32.77
CA ASP A 337 22.17 2.48 31.57
C ASP A 337 22.96 3.10 30.42
N TYR A 338 23.08 2.37 29.31
CA TYR A 338 23.82 2.84 28.14
C TYR A 338 22.96 2.82 26.89
N THR A 339 23.21 3.78 26.01
CA THR A 339 22.61 3.85 24.67
C THR A 339 23.69 4.19 23.65
N VAL A 340 23.88 3.30 22.68
CA VAL A 340 24.77 3.53 21.54
C VAL A 340 23.92 3.93 20.34
N SER A 341 23.98 5.21 19.99
CA SER A 341 23.35 5.76 18.79
C SER A 341 24.30 5.67 17.61
N TYR A 342 23.79 5.25 16.46
CA TYR A 342 24.55 5.10 15.23
C TYR A 342 23.70 5.45 14.01
N THR A 343 24.38 5.65 12.89
CA THR A 343 23.75 5.92 11.59
C THR A 343 24.15 4.87 10.58
N ILE A 344 23.20 4.47 9.75
CA ILE A 344 23.43 3.60 8.60
C ILE A 344 23.61 4.49 7.37
N ARG A 345 24.67 4.30 6.59
CA ARG A 345 24.84 5.04 5.32
C ARG A 345 23.69 4.74 4.34
N GLY A 346 23.50 5.63 3.37
CA GLY A 346 22.64 5.35 2.22
C GLY A 346 23.19 4.22 1.35
N PHE A 347 22.30 3.44 0.76
CA PHE A 347 22.60 2.39 -0.20
C PHE A 347 22.12 2.81 -1.58
N ASN A 348 22.92 2.53 -2.60
CA ASN A 348 22.41 2.63 -3.97
C ASN A 348 21.46 1.47 -4.27
N VAL A 349 20.72 1.57 -5.38
CA VAL A 349 19.69 0.58 -5.72
C VAL A 349 20.22 -0.86 -5.88
N ASN A 350 21.45 -1.04 -6.38
CA ASN A 350 22.04 -2.37 -6.55
C ASN A 350 22.43 -2.98 -5.20
N GLU A 351 22.97 -2.18 -4.27
CA GLU A 351 23.22 -2.63 -2.91
C GLU A 351 21.90 -2.95 -2.18
N ALA A 352 20.90 -2.08 -2.33
CA ALA A 352 19.61 -2.23 -1.68
C ALA A 352 18.89 -3.53 -2.10
N LYS A 353 19.03 -3.96 -3.36
CA LYS A 353 18.52 -5.27 -3.85
C LYS A 353 19.06 -6.48 -3.09
N GLU A 354 20.30 -6.42 -2.62
CA GLU A 354 20.89 -7.52 -1.84
C GLU A 354 20.58 -7.39 -0.35
N ILE A 355 20.51 -6.15 0.14
CA ILE A 355 20.21 -5.85 1.55
C ILE A 355 18.76 -6.21 1.89
N ILE A 356 17.80 -5.96 1.00
CA ILE A 356 16.38 -6.25 1.25
C ILE A 356 16.13 -7.75 1.48
N LYS A 357 17.00 -8.62 0.95
CA LYS A 357 16.91 -10.08 1.10
C LYS A 357 17.45 -10.57 2.44
N THR A 358 18.38 -9.83 3.06
CA THR A 358 19.20 -10.32 4.17
C THR A 358 19.04 -9.51 5.46
N ARG A 359 18.97 -8.18 5.36
CA ARG A 359 18.83 -7.24 6.48
C ARG A 359 17.95 -6.04 6.10
N PRO A 360 16.68 -6.27 5.70
CA PRO A 360 15.78 -5.22 5.22
C PRO A 360 15.56 -4.07 6.21
N GLN A 361 15.70 -4.32 7.52
CA GLN A 361 15.61 -3.30 8.57
C GLN A 361 16.65 -2.18 8.46
N ASN A 362 17.70 -2.37 7.66
CA ASN A 362 18.74 -1.37 7.40
C ASN A 362 18.42 -0.43 6.22
N LEU A 363 17.39 -0.76 5.44
CA LEU A 363 16.95 0.08 4.32
C LEU A 363 15.95 1.12 4.80
N SER A 364 15.99 2.31 4.21
CA SER A 364 14.87 3.25 4.32
C SER A 364 13.72 2.80 3.43
N LEU A 365 12.50 3.28 3.73
CA LEU A 365 11.34 3.04 2.88
C LEU A 365 11.56 3.56 1.44
N GLN A 366 12.27 4.68 1.28
CA GLN A 366 12.64 5.22 -0.03
C GLN A 366 13.59 4.29 -0.79
N GLU A 367 14.59 3.71 -0.12
CA GLU A 367 15.52 2.75 -0.75
C GLU A 367 14.78 1.49 -1.20
N MET A 368 13.83 0.99 -0.39
CA MET A 368 12.95 -0.12 -0.80
C MET A 368 12.10 0.27 -2.02
N PHE A 369 11.50 1.45 -2.03
CA PHE A 369 10.73 1.93 -3.17
C PHE A 369 11.57 2.05 -4.45
N ALA A 370 12.81 2.55 -4.34
CA ALA A 370 13.73 2.59 -5.47
C ALA A 370 14.08 1.19 -6.00
N VAL A 371 14.15 0.17 -5.13
CA VAL A 371 14.31 -1.23 -5.55
C VAL A 371 13.08 -1.70 -6.32
N ALA A 372 11.86 -1.43 -5.83
CA ALA A 372 10.63 -1.79 -6.54
C ALA A 372 10.59 -1.22 -7.96
N GLN A 373 11.02 0.03 -8.14
CA GLN A 373 11.06 0.71 -9.46
C GLN A 373 12.01 0.06 -10.50
N THR A 374 12.84 -0.89 -10.09
CA THR A 374 13.69 -1.65 -11.02
C THR A 374 13.06 -2.94 -11.54
N TYR A 375 11.89 -3.30 -11.02
CA TYR A 375 11.13 -4.48 -11.40
C TYR A 375 9.91 -4.07 -12.22
N GLU A 376 9.41 -5.00 -13.03
CA GLU A 376 8.14 -4.80 -13.73
C GLU A 376 6.99 -4.72 -12.72
N PRO A 377 6.12 -3.71 -12.78
CA PRO A 377 4.92 -3.63 -11.93
C PRO A 377 4.12 -4.94 -11.99
N GLY A 378 3.64 -5.41 -10.84
CA GLY A 378 2.93 -6.69 -10.70
C GLY A 378 3.81 -7.95 -10.67
N SER A 379 5.10 -7.88 -10.96
CA SER A 379 6.01 -9.04 -10.86
C SER A 379 6.20 -9.54 -9.41
N GLU A 380 6.60 -10.81 -9.23
CA GLU A 380 6.82 -11.39 -7.88
C GLU A 380 7.84 -10.57 -7.06
N ASP A 381 8.95 -10.17 -7.69
CA ASP A 381 9.97 -9.34 -7.05
C ASP A 381 9.45 -7.95 -6.67
N PHE A 382 8.67 -7.31 -7.56
CA PHE A 382 8.01 -6.02 -7.27
C PHE A 382 7.11 -6.13 -6.04
N ASN A 383 6.22 -7.13 -6.01
CA ASN A 383 5.28 -7.35 -4.91
C ASN A 383 6.01 -7.65 -3.59
N ARG A 384 7.06 -8.49 -3.64
CA ARG A 384 7.86 -8.85 -2.46
C ARG A 384 8.48 -7.62 -1.80
N VAL A 385 8.90 -6.61 -2.57
CA VAL A 385 9.48 -5.38 -2.01
C VAL A 385 8.45 -4.65 -1.13
N PHE A 386 7.21 -4.52 -1.60
CA PHE A 386 6.16 -3.87 -0.81
C PHE A 386 5.73 -4.69 0.41
N ASP A 387 5.69 -6.02 0.29
CA ASP A 387 5.44 -6.90 1.44
C ASP A 387 6.52 -6.75 2.52
N VAL A 388 7.78 -6.58 2.12
CA VAL A 388 8.88 -6.31 3.07
C VAL A 388 8.75 -4.91 3.64
N ALA A 389 8.46 -3.91 2.81
CA ALA A 389 8.31 -2.52 3.24
C ALA A 389 7.24 -2.35 4.33
N VAL A 390 6.03 -2.87 4.11
CA VAL A 390 4.94 -2.77 5.10
C VAL A 390 5.23 -3.57 6.37
N ARG A 391 6.06 -4.63 6.30
CA ARG A 391 6.52 -5.36 7.51
C ARG A 391 7.54 -4.58 8.32
N MET A 392 8.44 -3.84 7.66
CA MET A 392 9.46 -3.02 8.32
C MET A 392 8.91 -1.67 8.81
N TYR A 393 7.84 -1.18 8.15
CA TYR A 393 7.19 0.10 8.42
C TYR A 393 5.67 -0.09 8.58
N PRO A 394 5.20 -0.85 9.59
CA PRO A 394 3.80 -1.27 9.70
C PRO A 394 2.80 -0.15 9.97
N ASP A 395 3.27 0.99 10.48
CA ASP A 395 2.44 2.15 10.81
C ASP A 395 2.73 3.37 9.93
N ASP A 396 3.57 3.20 8.90
CA ASP A 396 3.83 4.26 7.90
C ASP A 396 2.71 4.29 6.85
N GLU A 397 2.10 5.46 6.66
CA GLU A 397 0.97 5.63 5.74
C GLU A 397 1.35 5.34 4.28
N THR A 398 2.56 5.72 3.86
CA THR A 398 3.02 5.52 2.48
C THR A 398 3.36 4.05 2.21
N ALA A 399 3.98 3.36 3.17
CA ALA A 399 4.24 1.93 3.06
C ALA A 399 2.94 1.14 2.92
N ASN A 400 1.93 1.46 3.73
CA ASN A 400 0.62 0.83 3.68
C ASN A 400 -0.13 1.13 2.38
N LEU A 401 -0.11 2.38 1.90
CA LEU A 401 -0.71 2.75 0.61
C LEU A 401 -0.08 1.98 -0.55
N ASN A 402 1.25 1.98 -0.64
CA ASN A 402 1.94 1.36 -1.76
C ASN A 402 1.80 -0.17 -1.74
N ALA A 403 1.77 -0.80 -0.55
CA ALA A 403 1.46 -2.22 -0.43
C ALA A 403 0.01 -2.54 -0.83
N ALA A 404 -0.94 -1.68 -0.49
CA ALA A 404 -2.32 -1.80 -0.97
C ALA A 404 -2.40 -1.71 -2.49
N ASN A 405 -1.69 -0.78 -3.13
CA ASN A 405 -1.64 -0.69 -4.60
C ASN A 405 -1.09 -2.00 -5.22
N ALA A 406 0.01 -2.55 -4.70
CA ALA A 406 0.57 -3.82 -5.19
C ALA A 406 -0.40 -5.02 -5.03
N LEU A 407 -1.28 -4.99 -4.02
CA LEU A 407 -2.37 -5.97 -3.89
C LEU A 407 -3.48 -5.76 -4.92
N LEU A 408 -3.82 -4.51 -5.22
CA LEU A 408 -4.86 -4.18 -6.20
C LEU A 408 -4.45 -4.56 -7.63
N GLU A 409 -3.15 -4.50 -7.97
CA GLU A 409 -2.61 -5.04 -9.22
C GLU A 409 -2.90 -6.54 -9.36
N ARG A 410 -2.91 -7.27 -8.24
CA ARG A 410 -3.23 -8.70 -8.16
C ARG A 410 -4.71 -8.99 -7.93
N ARG A 411 -5.56 -7.96 -7.97
CA ARG A 411 -7.01 -8.03 -7.65
C ARG A 411 -7.31 -8.54 -6.23
N GLU A 412 -6.37 -8.43 -5.29
CA GLU A 412 -6.51 -8.83 -3.88
C GLU A 412 -7.14 -7.71 -3.03
N ALA A 413 -8.32 -7.23 -3.45
CA ALA A 413 -8.95 -6.01 -2.94
C ALA A 413 -9.29 -6.07 -1.43
N GLU A 414 -9.76 -7.22 -0.92
CA GLU A 414 -10.05 -7.41 0.51
C GLU A 414 -8.80 -7.21 1.39
N GLN A 415 -7.64 -7.67 0.93
CA GLN A 415 -6.39 -7.47 1.67
C GLN A 415 -5.90 -6.03 1.53
N ALA A 416 -6.06 -5.43 0.35
CA ALA A 416 -5.71 -4.04 0.12
C ALA A 416 -6.46 -3.11 1.08
N LEU A 417 -7.76 -3.32 1.28
CA LEU A 417 -8.58 -2.53 2.21
C LEU A 417 -8.00 -2.52 3.64
N ARG A 418 -7.47 -3.65 4.13
CA ARG A 418 -6.84 -3.72 5.46
C ARG A 418 -5.60 -2.84 5.58
N TYR A 419 -4.77 -2.75 4.54
CA TYR A 419 -3.65 -1.80 4.55
C TYR A 419 -4.13 -0.35 4.38
N LEU A 420 -5.20 -0.12 3.61
CA LEU A 420 -5.76 1.22 3.41
C LEU A 420 -6.37 1.82 4.70
N GLU A 421 -6.66 1.03 5.72
CA GLU A 421 -7.02 1.52 7.07
C GLU A 421 -5.86 2.28 7.73
N LYS A 422 -4.61 1.91 7.42
CA LYS A 422 -3.40 2.54 7.94
C LYS A 422 -2.72 3.51 6.96
N ALA A 423 -3.31 3.73 5.79
CA ALA A 423 -2.72 4.51 4.69
C ALA A 423 -3.11 6.00 4.71
N GLY A 424 -3.59 6.53 5.84
CA GLY A 424 -4.03 7.92 5.96
C GLY A 424 -5.22 8.27 5.06
N ASN A 425 -5.35 9.55 4.69
CA ASN A 425 -6.43 10.08 3.86
C ASN A 425 -5.90 10.96 2.70
N SER A 426 -4.78 10.54 2.10
CA SER A 426 -4.26 11.22 0.91
C SER A 426 -5.18 11.00 -0.31
N PRO A 427 -5.17 11.90 -1.31
CA PRO A 427 -5.89 11.69 -2.57
C PRO A 427 -5.53 10.35 -3.26
N GLN A 428 -4.27 9.91 -3.17
CA GLN A 428 -3.83 8.62 -3.69
C GLN A 428 -4.46 7.45 -2.92
N THR A 429 -4.62 7.60 -1.60
CA THR A 429 -5.34 6.63 -0.76
C THR A 429 -6.81 6.56 -1.13
N ASP A 430 -7.45 7.70 -1.41
CA ASP A 430 -8.83 7.75 -1.90
C ASP A 430 -8.96 7.07 -3.28
N ASN A 431 -8.00 7.26 -4.19
CA ASN A 431 -7.95 6.51 -5.45
C ASN A 431 -7.87 5.00 -5.22
N ALA A 432 -6.94 4.55 -4.37
CA ALA A 432 -6.76 3.13 -4.07
C ALA A 432 -8.01 2.51 -3.42
N ARG A 433 -8.68 3.23 -2.51
CA ARG A 433 -9.97 2.82 -1.92
C ARG A 433 -11.05 2.67 -2.99
N GLY A 434 -11.17 3.64 -3.89
CA GLY A 434 -12.12 3.59 -5.00
C GLY A 434 -11.90 2.37 -5.90
N VAL A 435 -10.64 2.10 -6.26
CA VAL A 435 -10.26 0.91 -7.04
C VAL A 435 -10.61 -0.39 -6.29
N ALA A 436 -10.27 -0.49 -5.00
CA ALA A 436 -10.57 -1.66 -4.19
C ALA A 436 -12.08 -1.94 -4.17
N LEU A 437 -12.90 -0.90 -4.02
CA LEU A 437 -14.35 -1.00 -4.01
C LEU A 437 -14.92 -1.38 -5.40
N ILE A 438 -14.34 -0.90 -6.50
CA ILE A 438 -14.71 -1.36 -7.86
C ILE A 438 -14.46 -2.87 -8.02
N LEU A 439 -13.28 -3.34 -7.58
CA LEU A 439 -12.92 -4.76 -7.68
C LEU A 439 -13.80 -5.67 -6.81
N LEU A 440 -14.43 -5.11 -5.77
CA LEU A 440 -15.43 -5.77 -4.92
C LEU A 440 -16.87 -5.51 -5.39
N GLU A 441 -17.05 -4.88 -6.55
CA GLU A 441 -18.36 -4.54 -7.14
C GLU A 441 -19.22 -3.59 -6.25
N ARG A 442 -18.58 -2.85 -5.35
CA ARG A 442 -19.20 -1.86 -4.44
C ARG A 442 -19.18 -0.46 -5.06
N TYR A 443 -19.83 -0.32 -6.22
CA TYR A 443 -19.73 0.86 -7.08
C TYR A 443 -20.20 2.18 -6.44
N ASP A 444 -21.28 2.13 -5.65
CA ASP A 444 -21.85 3.32 -5.01
C ASP A 444 -20.90 3.90 -3.94
N GLU A 445 -20.08 3.05 -3.31
CA GLU A 445 -19.05 3.47 -2.35
C GLU A 445 -17.75 3.88 -3.06
N ALA A 446 -17.44 3.27 -4.21
CA ALA A 446 -16.25 3.56 -4.99
C ALA A 446 -16.26 4.98 -5.59
N LYS A 447 -17.39 5.36 -6.20
CA LYS A 447 -17.55 6.63 -6.92
C LYS A 447 -17.12 7.85 -6.10
N PRO A 448 -17.64 8.11 -4.88
CA PRO A 448 -17.25 9.29 -4.13
C PRO A 448 -15.77 9.28 -3.71
N CYS A 449 -15.12 8.11 -3.59
CA CYS A 449 -13.68 8.03 -3.31
C CYS A 449 -12.87 8.50 -4.52
N LEU A 450 -13.20 8.00 -5.71
CA LEU A 450 -12.52 8.40 -6.95
C LEU A 450 -12.78 9.87 -7.29
N GLU A 451 -14.01 10.37 -7.10
CA GLU A 451 -14.33 11.79 -7.34
C GLU A 451 -13.53 12.73 -6.45
N ARG A 452 -13.35 12.41 -5.16
CA ARG A 452 -12.49 13.19 -4.26
C ARG A 452 -11.04 13.20 -4.74
N ALA A 453 -10.52 12.04 -5.14
CA ALA A 453 -9.16 11.92 -5.65
C ALA A 453 -8.95 12.69 -6.97
N ALA A 454 -9.89 12.59 -7.91
CA ALA A 454 -9.88 13.32 -9.17
C ALA A 454 -9.95 14.83 -8.95
N GLN A 455 -10.85 15.32 -8.09
CA GLN A 455 -10.95 16.74 -7.72
C GLN A 455 -9.66 17.28 -7.08
N ALA A 456 -8.89 16.41 -6.41
CA ALA A 456 -7.59 16.73 -5.85
C ALA A 456 -6.42 16.61 -6.86
N GLY A 457 -6.71 16.31 -8.13
CA GLY A 457 -5.73 16.29 -9.24
C GLY A 457 -5.03 14.95 -9.46
N ILE A 458 -5.59 13.84 -8.97
CA ILE A 458 -5.04 12.50 -9.23
C ILE A 458 -5.56 11.99 -10.58
N ARG A 459 -4.71 12.05 -11.61
CA ARG A 459 -5.02 11.60 -12.98
C ARG A 459 -5.47 10.13 -13.02
N GLU A 460 -4.83 9.26 -12.23
CA GLU A 460 -5.22 7.84 -12.16
C GLU A 460 -6.68 7.67 -11.70
N ALA A 461 -7.21 8.57 -10.87
CA ALA A 461 -8.60 8.52 -10.42
C ALA A 461 -9.58 8.96 -11.53
N GLU A 462 -9.20 9.95 -12.34
CA GLU A 462 -9.98 10.34 -13.54
C GLU A 462 -10.07 9.18 -14.53
N GLU A 463 -8.94 8.54 -14.83
CA GLU A 463 -8.87 7.38 -15.72
C GLU A 463 -9.67 6.19 -15.16
N ASN A 464 -9.62 5.97 -13.84
CA ASN A 464 -10.43 4.94 -13.22
C ASN A 464 -11.92 5.24 -13.31
N LEU A 465 -12.35 6.50 -13.14
CA LEU A 465 -13.76 6.87 -13.30
C LEU A 465 -14.24 6.61 -14.73
N GLU A 466 -13.45 7.02 -15.72
CA GLU A 466 -13.76 6.83 -17.15
C GLU A 466 -13.81 5.36 -17.56
N ALA A 467 -12.86 4.55 -17.09
CA ALA A 467 -12.78 3.13 -17.44
C ALA A 467 -13.64 2.20 -16.56
N SER A 468 -14.19 2.70 -15.46
CA SER A 468 -14.95 1.88 -14.51
C SER A 468 -16.35 1.52 -15.03
N PRO A 469 -16.92 0.39 -14.60
CA PRO A 469 -18.31 0.03 -14.91
C PRO A 469 -19.33 0.82 -14.06
N ILE A 470 -18.95 1.99 -13.55
CA ILE A 470 -19.81 2.88 -12.77
C ILE A 470 -20.71 3.64 -13.77
N PRO A 471 -22.04 3.56 -13.65
CA PRO A 471 -22.93 4.28 -14.56
C PRO A 471 -22.71 5.79 -14.48
N LEU A 472 -22.66 6.43 -15.64
CA LEU A 472 -22.79 7.89 -15.72
C LEU A 472 -24.22 8.28 -15.31
N PRO A 473 -24.38 9.41 -14.59
CA PRO A 473 -25.68 9.87 -14.09
C PRO A 473 -26.67 10.24 -15.20
#